data_AF-A0A372R9V6-F1
#
_entry.id   AF-A0A372R9V6-F1
#
_cell.length_a   1.000
_cell.length_b   1.000
_cell.length_c   1.000
_cell.angle_alpha   90.00
_cell.angle_beta   90.00
_cell.angle_gamma   90.00
#
_symmetry.space_group_name_H-M   'P 1'
#
loop_
_entity.id
_entity.type
_entity.pdbx_description
1 polymer ?
#
loop_
_entity_poly.entity_id
_entity_poly.type
_entity_poly.pdbx_seq_one_letter_code
_entity_poly.pdbx_strand_id
1 'polypeptide(L)'
;MTEADKTANDISSLLELLDKLAIESTFEEYYEHSDYDVDYYGESVVLKQTYGLCPECNQPNTDRNWCKECNSKRFQQNFDNWTSGNEHIDNFIRDSQLEPRNKNELLEWIPYTKLRNIKEITKGGFGIVYKGVWLDGLISHWDYEKQDWERVTHELNERNYEDANNDSKIEKPLESSEKYGYLIVIKKF
;
A
#
# COMPACT_ATOMS: atom_id res chain seq x y z
N MET A 1 15.01 25.99 54.30
CA MET A 1 13.82 25.84 53.44
C MET A 1 14.15 26.55 52.14
N THR A 2 14.97 25.93 51.30
CA THR A 2 14.71 24.87 50.30
C THR A 2 14.43 25.49 48.93
N GLU A 3 15.33 25.12 48.03
CA GLU A 3 15.48 25.48 46.63
C GLU A 3 14.49 24.68 45.76
N ALA A 4 13.21 24.77 46.12
CA ALA A 4 12.10 24.13 45.40
C ALA A 4 10.86 25.00 45.61
N ASP A 5 10.73 26.09 44.83
CA ASP A 5 9.44 26.79 44.57
C ASP A 5 9.56 27.96 43.57
N LYS A 6 10.42 27.85 42.53
CA LYS A 6 10.52 28.89 41.48
C LYS A 6 10.40 28.42 40.03
N THR A 7 9.95 27.19 39.78
CA THR A 7 9.75 26.66 38.41
C THR A 7 8.44 25.90 38.24
N ALA A 8 7.37 26.30 38.96
CA ALA A 8 6.04 25.72 38.80
C ALA A 8 5.00 26.72 38.22
N ASN A 9 5.44 27.83 37.62
CA ASN A 9 4.53 28.87 37.11
C ASN A 9 4.67 29.18 35.62
N ASP A 10 5.22 28.28 34.80
CA ASP A 10 5.50 28.60 33.39
C ASP A 10 5.05 27.56 32.35
N ILE A 11 4.12 26.65 32.70
CA ILE A 11 3.54 25.71 31.71
C ILE A 11 2.11 26.08 31.35
N SER A 12 1.32 26.61 32.30
CA SER A 12 -0.07 26.99 32.04
C SER A 12 -0.19 28.21 31.09
N SER A 13 0.73 29.18 31.19
CA SER A 13 0.74 30.35 30.28
C SER A 13 1.24 30.02 28.87
N LEU A 14 2.07 28.98 28.69
CA LEU A 14 2.49 28.52 27.37
C LEU A 14 1.39 27.75 26.63
N LEU A 15 0.54 27.01 27.37
CA LEU A 15 -0.63 26.32 26.82
C LEU A 15 -1.71 27.32 26.35
N GLU A 16 -1.95 28.40 27.10
CA GLU A 16 -2.88 29.48 26.69
C GLU A 16 -2.41 30.30 25.47
N LEU A 17 -1.11 30.31 25.18
CA LEU A 17 -0.53 30.98 24.02
C LEU A 17 -0.62 30.13 22.74
N LEU A 18 -0.59 28.79 22.86
CA LEU A 18 -0.71 27.87 21.73
C LEU A 18 -2.15 27.78 21.21
N ASP A 19 -3.16 27.89 22.07
CA ASP A 19 -4.57 27.94 21.66
C ASP A 19 -4.95 29.24 20.92
N LYS A 20 -4.24 30.35 21.19
CA LYS A 20 -4.51 31.65 20.54
C LYS A 20 -3.92 31.78 19.14
N LEU A 21 -2.93 30.98 18.77
CA LEU A 21 -2.27 31.05 17.46
C LEU A 21 -2.96 30.20 16.37
N ALA A 22 -3.96 29.38 16.72
CA ALA A 22 -4.57 28.44 15.79
C ALA A 22 -5.86 28.92 15.09
N ILE A 23 -6.35 30.14 15.35
CA ILE A 23 -7.73 30.54 14.94
C ILE A 23 -7.84 31.76 14.00
N GLU A 24 -6.77 32.51 13.71
CA GLU A 24 -6.88 33.69 12.82
C GLU A 24 -6.28 33.50 11.42
N SER A 25 -6.69 32.44 10.70
CA SER A 25 -6.26 32.25 9.31
C SER A 25 -7.36 31.73 8.37
N THR A 26 -8.63 32.09 8.57
CA THR A 26 -9.60 32.13 7.46
C THR A 26 -10.68 33.16 7.75
N PHE A 27 -10.38 34.38 7.34
CA PHE A 27 -11.30 35.51 7.15
C PHE A 27 -12.48 35.09 6.26
N GLU A 28 -13.69 35.38 6.74
CA GLU A 28 -14.94 35.37 5.99
C GLU A 28 -14.88 36.28 4.77
N GLU A 29 -15.42 35.85 3.62
CA GLU A 29 -16.26 36.67 2.73
C GLU A 29 -16.56 35.87 1.45
N TYR A 30 -17.72 35.21 1.37
CA TYR A 30 -18.60 35.31 0.18
C TYR A 30 -19.95 34.55 0.37
N TYR A 31 -21.01 35.33 0.58
CA TYR A 31 -22.40 35.14 0.15
C TYR A 31 -23.49 34.44 1.00
N GLU A 32 -24.67 35.08 0.87
CA GLU A 32 -25.86 35.12 1.71
C GLU A 32 -26.93 34.02 1.49
N HIS A 33 -27.63 33.72 2.59
CA HIS A 33 -29.07 33.47 2.77
C HIS A 33 -29.84 32.49 1.86
N SER A 34 -30.17 31.31 2.42
CA SER A 34 -31.52 30.75 2.30
C SER A 34 -31.86 29.86 3.51
N ASP A 35 -32.93 30.19 4.24
CA ASP A 35 -33.47 29.44 5.38
C ASP A 35 -33.97 28.05 4.94
N TYR A 36 -33.28 26.98 5.37
CA TYR A 36 -33.79 25.62 5.36
C TYR A 36 -33.35 24.92 6.65
N ASP A 37 -34.30 24.70 7.56
CA ASP A 37 -34.14 23.86 8.75
C ASP A 37 -34.13 22.37 8.35
N VAL A 38 -32.92 21.79 8.32
CA VAL A 38 -32.63 20.36 8.45
C VAL A 38 -31.35 20.25 9.28
N ASP A 39 -31.38 19.49 10.37
CA ASP A 39 -30.35 19.36 11.40
C ASP A 39 -29.04 18.71 10.87
N TYR A 40 -28.24 19.60 10.28
CA TYR A 40 -27.07 19.46 9.39
C TYR A 40 -25.83 18.69 9.92
N TYR A 41 -25.75 18.35 11.20
CA TYR A 41 -24.51 17.80 11.79
C TYR A 41 -24.43 16.27 11.83
N GLY A 42 -25.54 15.55 11.62
CA GLY A 42 -25.56 14.08 11.61
C GLY A 42 -25.15 13.45 10.27
N GLU A 43 -25.36 14.15 9.16
CA GLU A 43 -25.19 13.63 7.80
C GLU A 43 -23.85 14.07 7.16
N SER A 44 -23.28 15.18 7.66
CA SER A 44 -22.05 15.82 7.17
C SER A 44 -20.75 15.01 7.38
N VAL A 45 -20.71 14.13 8.39
CA VAL A 45 -19.51 13.29 8.65
C VAL A 45 -19.45 12.09 7.70
N VAL A 46 -20.58 11.68 7.12
CA VAL A 46 -20.65 10.56 6.17
C VAL A 46 -20.32 11.02 4.74
N LEU A 47 -20.54 12.30 4.41
CA LEU A 47 -20.36 12.88 3.07
C LEU A 47 -18.89 13.23 2.68
N LYS A 48 -17.92 13.13 3.59
CA LYS A 48 -16.50 13.44 3.30
C LYS A 48 -15.58 12.22 3.08
N GLN A 49 -16.15 11.04 2.84
CA GLN A 49 -15.36 9.85 2.57
C GLN A 49 -15.19 9.67 1.06
N THR A 50 -14.12 10.23 0.50
CA THR A 50 -13.81 10.22 -0.95
C THR A 50 -13.91 8.82 -1.60
N TYR A 51 -13.71 7.76 -0.81
CA TYR A 51 -13.70 6.37 -1.27
C TYR A 51 -14.82 5.50 -0.66
N GLY A 52 -15.79 6.12 0.03
CA GLY A 52 -16.90 5.45 0.70
C GLY A 52 -16.49 4.58 1.89
N LEU A 53 -17.45 3.81 2.39
CA LEU A 53 -17.28 2.89 3.52
C LEU A 53 -16.84 1.49 3.04
N CYS A 54 -16.04 0.81 3.86
CA CYS A 54 -15.70 -0.59 3.68
C CYS A 54 -16.93 -1.47 3.93
N PRO A 55 -17.28 -2.41 3.02
CA PRO A 55 -18.46 -3.25 3.17
C PRO A 55 -18.37 -4.26 4.34
N GLU A 56 -17.17 -4.53 4.87
CA GLU A 56 -17.00 -5.48 5.99
C GLU A 56 -16.98 -4.83 7.36
N CYS A 57 -16.23 -3.75 7.54
CA CYS A 57 -16.03 -3.12 8.85
C CYS A 57 -16.75 -1.79 9.02
N ASN A 58 -17.40 -1.29 7.96
CA ASN A 58 -18.13 -0.03 7.93
C ASN A 58 -17.28 1.18 8.37
N GLN A 59 -15.95 1.10 8.17
CA GLN A 59 -15.00 2.21 8.35
C GLN A 59 -14.70 2.86 6.99
N PRO A 60 -14.29 4.14 6.95
CA PRO A 60 -13.90 4.79 5.70
C PRO A 60 -12.78 4.04 4.98
N ASN A 61 -12.91 3.87 3.67
CA ASN A 61 -11.83 3.40 2.82
C ASN A 61 -10.75 4.48 2.66
N THR A 62 -9.49 4.07 2.57
CA THR A 62 -8.35 4.97 2.37
C THR A 62 -7.96 5.15 0.90
N ASP A 63 -8.47 4.28 0.02
CA ASP A 63 -8.39 4.41 -1.44
C ASP A 63 -9.58 3.65 -2.08
N ARG A 64 -9.78 3.80 -3.40
CA ARG A 64 -10.83 3.12 -4.15
C ARG A 64 -10.71 1.60 -3.97
N ASN A 65 -11.74 0.98 -3.40
CA ASN A 65 -11.79 -0.45 -3.08
C ASN A 65 -10.70 -0.90 -2.09
N TRP A 66 -10.17 0.00 -1.25
CA TRP A 66 -9.12 -0.32 -0.29
C TRP A 66 -9.48 0.13 1.13
N CYS A 67 -9.64 -0.85 2.02
CA CYS A 67 -9.78 -0.60 3.45
C CYS A 67 -8.46 -0.93 4.16
N LYS A 68 -7.75 0.10 4.63
CA LYS A 68 -6.50 -0.04 5.40
C LYS A 68 -6.66 -1.01 6.57
N GLU A 69 -7.70 -0.84 7.38
CA GLU A 69 -7.92 -1.65 8.59
C GLU A 69 -8.16 -3.13 8.27
N CYS A 70 -9.01 -3.45 7.30
CA CYS A 70 -9.26 -4.84 6.93
C CYS A 70 -8.05 -5.47 6.22
N ASN A 71 -7.41 -4.73 5.31
CA ASN A 71 -6.27 -5.26 4.55
C ASN A 71 -5.04 -5.47 5.44
N SER A 72 -4.77 -4.57 6.39
CA SER A 72 -3.76 -4.78 7.43
C SER A 72 -3.95 -6.11 8.17
N LYS A 73 -5.17 -6.36 8.66
CA LYS A 73 -5.50 -7.61 9.36
C LYS A 73 -5.28 -8.84 8.48
N ARG A 74 -5.65 -8.78 7.20
CA ARG A 74 -5.41 -9.88 6.24
C ARG A 74 -3.93 -10.17 6.05
N PHE A 75 -3.11 -9.13 5.90
CA PHE A 75 -1.68 -9.34 5.75
C PHE A 75 -1.06 -9.93 7.02
N GLN A 76 -1.43 -9.40 8.20
CA GLN A 76 -0.97 -9.93 9.49
C GLN A 76 -1.31 -11.42 9.67
N GLN A 77 -2.51 -11.85 9.27
CA GLN A 77 -2.91 -13.26 9.29
C GLN A 77 -2.07 -14.15 8.38
N ASN A 78 -1.36 -13.58 7.40
CA ASN A 78 -0.55 -14.29 6.42
C ASN A 78 0.97 -14.20 6.70
N PHE A 79 1.41 -13.55 7.79
CA PHE A 79 2.83 -13.35 8.09
C PHE A 79 3.63 -14.63 8.32
N ASP A 80 2.97 -15.69 8.79
CA ASP A 80 3.61 -16.99 9.04
C ASP A 80 3.63 -17.89 7.79
N ASN A 81 2.92 -17.50 6.72
CA ASN A 81 2.82 -18.30 5.50
C ASN A 81 3.96 -18.06 4.51
N TRP A 82 4.84 -17.12 4.79
CA TRP A 82 6.01 -16.85 3.95
C TRP A 82 7.19 -16.31 4.79
N THR A 83 8.39 -16.54 4.28
CA THR A 83 9.64 -15.93 4.76
C THR A 83 10.61 -15.85 3.58
N SER A 84 11.42 -14.80 3.56
CA SER A 84 12.56 -14.67 2.65
C SER A 84 13.78 -15.47 3.11
N GLY A 85 13.75 -16.01 4.33
CA GLY A 85 14.93 -16.53 5.03
C GLY A 85 15.84 -15.44 5.59
N ASN A 86 15.46 -14.16 5.46
CA ASN A 86 16.16 -13.02 6.04
C ASN A 86 15.20 -12.20 6.90
N GLU A 87 15.39 -12.27 8.21
CA GLU A 87 14.53 -11.60 9.20
C GLU A 87 14.44 -10.09 8.99
N HIS A 88 15.53 -9.43 8.59
CA HIS A 88 15.51 -7.98 8.36
C HIS A 88 14.62 -7.59 7.15
N ILE A 89 14.70 -8.38 6.07
CA ILE A 89 13.85 -8.19 4.89
C ILE A 89 12.39 -8.53 5.23
N ASP A 90 12.17 -9.62 5.96
CA ASP A 90 10.83 -10.04 6.36
C ASP A 90 10.16 -8.97 7.22
N ASN A 91 10.87 -8.43 8.21
CA ASN A 91 10.36 -7.35 9.06
C ASN A 91 10.09 -6.09 8.24
N PHE A 92 10.99 -5.70 7.34
CA PHE A 92 10.77 -4.53 6.47
C PHE A 92 9.52 -4.66 5.59
N ILE A 93 9.29 -5.84 5.03
CA ILE A 93 8.08 -6.11 4.24
C ILE A 93 6.85 -6.10 5.15
N ARG A 94 6.87 -6.80 6.29
CA ARG A 94 5.76 -6.84 7.25
C ARG A 94 5.38 -5.45 7.76
N ASP A 95 6.35 -4.60 8.06
CA ASP A 95 6.12 -3.22 8.51
C ASP A 95 5.33 -2.41 7.46
N SER A 96 5.64 -2.57 6.17
CA SER A 96 4.86 -1.94 5.09
C SER A 96 3.42 -2.47 4.99
N GLN A 97 3.18 -3.69 5.46
CA GLN A 97 1.90 -4.39 5.41
C GLN A 97 1.01 -4.13 6.64
N LEU A 98 1.53 -3.49 7.70
CA LEU A 98 0.78 -3.18 8.91
C LEU A 98 -0.22 -2.04 8.72
N GLU A 99 0.09 -1.03 7.91
CA GLU A 99 -0.79 0.14 7.74
C GLU A 99 -0.86 0.63 6.27
N PRO A 100 -1.07 -0.26 5.28
CA PRO A 100 -1.04 0.15 3.88
C PRO A 100 -2.27 0.99 3.55
N ARG A 101 -2.06 2.27 3.21
CA ARG A 101 -3.15 3.18 2.84
C ARG A 101 -3.74 2.87 1.46
N ASN A 102 -2.95 2.24 0.59
CA ASN A 102 -3.33 1.79 -0.74
C ASN A 102 -2.34 0.73 -1.23
N LYS A 103 -2.64 0.11 -2.38
CA LYS A 103 -1.79 -0.92 -2.99
C LYS A 103 -0.38 -0.47 -3.40
N ASN A 104 -0.16 0.83 -3.60
CA ASN A 104 1.15 1.35 -4.03
C ASN A 104 2.10 1.57 -2.84
N GLU A 105 1.58 1.60 -1.62
CA GLU A 105 2.36 1.71 -0.38
C GLU A 105 2.70 0.34 0.23
N LEU A 106 2.27 -0.74 -0.44
CA LEU A 106 2.45 -2.11 0.00
C LEU A 106 3.72 -2.70 -0.61
N LEU A 107 4.58 -3.31 0.21
CA LEU A 107 5.58 -4.25 -0.28
C LEU A 107 5.02 -5.67 -0.21
N GLU A 108 5.23 -6.44 -1.27
CA GLU A 108 4.81 -7.83 -1.36
C GLU A 108 6.02 -8.75 -1.48
N TRP A 109 6.03 -9.81 -0.67
CA TRP A 109 6.98 -10.89 -0.85
C TRP A 109 6.56 -11.78 -2.03
N ILE A 110 7.48 -11.97 -2.99
CA ILE A 110 7.23 -12.78 -4.18
C ILE A 110 8.08 -14.06 -4.11
N PRO A 111 7.47 -15.25 -3.96
CA PRO A 111 8.20 -16.49 -3.98
C PRO A 111 8.91 -16.70 -5.33
N TYR A 112 10.17 -17.14 -5.30
CA TYR A 112 10.95 -17.37 -6.52
C TYR A 112 10.30 -18.37 -7.48
N THR A 113 9.46 -19.28 -6.98
CA THR A 113 8.69 -20.26 -7.77
C THR A 113 7.63 -19.62 -8.67
N LYS A 114 7.20 -18.40 -8.37
CA LYS A 114 6.21 -17.62 -9.14
C LYS A 114 6.83 -16.80 -10.27
N LEU A 115 8.15 -16.89 -10.45
CA LEU A 115 8.90 -16.18 -11.47
C LEU A 115 9.24 -17.10 -12.65
N ARG A 116 9.18 -16.54 -13.85
CA ARG A 116 9.54 -17.15 -15.14
C ARG A 116 10.37 -16.21 -15.99
N ASN A 117 10.99 -16.76 -17.04
CA ASN A 117 11.76 -16.04 -18.03
C ASN A 117 12.80 -15.09 -17.43
N ILE A 118 13.50 -15.53 -16.38
CA ILE A 118 14.48 -14.70 -15.70
C ILE A 118 15.73 -14.62 -16.58
N LYS A 119 15.99 -13.42 -17.10
CA LYS A 119 17.05 -13.16 -18.07
C LYS A 119 17.86 -11.95 -17.65
N GLU A 120 19.17 -12.10 -17.57
CA GLU A 120 20.08 -10.98 -17.35
C GLU A 120 19.97 -9.99 -18.52
N ILE A 121 19.77 -8.71 -18.21
CA ILE A 121 19.72 -7.63 -19.21
C ILE A 121 20.98 -6.77 -19.17
N THR A 122 21.60 -6.61 -18.00
CA THR A 122 22.86 -5.88 -17.87
C THR A 122 23.55 -6.19 -16.54
N LYS A 123 24.86 -5.98 -16.54
CA LYS A 123 25.73 -6.08 -15.36
C LYS A 123 26.63 -4.86 -15.31
N GLY A 124 26.70 -4.22 -14.14
CA GLY A 124 27.54 -3.04 -13.92
C GLY A 124 28.02 -2.94 -12.49
N GLY A 125 28.59 -1.78 -12.12
CA GLY A 125 29.11 -1.54 -10.77
C GLY A 125 28.05 -1.55 -9.66
N PHE A 126 26.76 -1.50 -10.01
CA PHE A 126 25.63 -1.45 -9.06
C PHE A 126 24.85 -2.77 -9.00
N GLY A 127 25.47 -3.88 -9.42
CA GLY A 127 24.87 -5.21 -9.41
C GLY A 127 24.46 -5.70 -10.81
N ILE A 128 23.64 -6.75 -10.80
CA ILE A 128 23.11 -7.39 -12.00
C ILE A 128 21.61 -7.10 -12.07
N VAL A 129 21.14 -6.70 -13.25
CA VAL A 129 19.72 -6.47 -13.51
C VAL A 129 19.21 -7.55 -14.44
N TYR A 130 18.06 -8.11 -14.07
CA TYR A 130 17.33 -9.12 -14.81
C TYR A 130 15.95 -8.57 -15.20
N LYS A 131 15.39 -9.08 -16.28
CA LYS A 131 13.96 -9.02 -16.56
C LYS A 131 13.33 -10.38 -16.26
N GLY A 132 12.03 -10.40 -15.94
CA GLY A 132 11.29 -11.63 -15.73
C GLY A 132 9.78 -11.43 -15.84
N VAL A 133 9.06 -12.52 -15.68
CA VAL A 133 7.59 -12.56 -15.60
C VAL A 133 7.20 -13.04 -14.20
N TRP A 134 6.33 -12.30 -13.54
CA TRP A 134 5.66 -12.71 -12.30
C TRP A 134 4.27 -13.22 -12.62
N LEU A 135 4.01 -14.50 -12.35
CA LEU A 135 2.78 -15.18 -12.76
C LEU A 135 1.53 -14.71 -11.99
N ASP A 136 1.65 -14.41 -10.70
CA ASP A 136 0.48 -13.99 -9.92
C ASP A 136 0.09 -12.54 -10.20
N GLY A 137 1.05 -11.68 -10.57
CA GLY A 137 0.81 -10.27 -10.85
C GLY A 137 0.52 -9.41 -9.61
N LEU A 138 0.28 -8.12 -9.84
CA LEU A 138 0.16 -7.12 -8.77
C LEU A 138 -1.18 -7.21 -8.04
N ILE A 139 -1.18 -7.07 -6.71
CA ILE A 139 -2.41 -6.90 -5.94
C ILE A 139 -3.15 -5.64 -6.41
N SER A 140 -4.45 -5.79 -6.69
CA SER A 140 -5.36 -4.69 -7.03
C SER A 140 -6.20 -4.28 -5.83
N HIS A 141 -7.01 -5.21 -5.32
CA HIS A 141 -7.90 -5.01 -4.17
C HIS A 141 -8.35 -6.38 -3.65
N TRP A 142 -9.00 -6.39 -2.48
CA TRP A 142 -9.65 -7.58 -1.96
C TRP A 142 -11.01 -7.79 -2.63
N ASP A 143 -11.24 -8.97 -3.18
CA ASP A 143 -12.54 -9.39 -3.69
C ASP A 143 -13.34 -10.04 -2.56
N TYR A 144 -14.38 -9.35 -2.11
CA TYR A 144 -15.21 -9.79 -0.99
C TYR A 144 -16.06 -11.03 -1.31
N GLU A 145 -16.38 -11.29 -2.57
CA GLU A 145 -17.16 -12.47 -2.97
C GLU A 145 -16.27 -13.70 -3.05
N LYS A 146 -15.10 -13.57 -3.68
CA LYS A 146 -14.12 -14.65 -3.80
C LYS A 146 -13.36 -14.93 -2.51
N GLN A 147 -13.35 -13.97 -1.58
CA GLN A 147 -12.50 -14.00 -0.38
C GLN A 147 -11.02 -14.22 -0.75
N ASP A 148 -10.56 -13.50 -1.78
CA ASP A 148 -9.17 -13.55 -2.25
C ASP A 148 -8.75 -12.19 -2.86
N TRP A 149 -7.45 -12.01 -3.06
CA TRP A 149 -6.88 -10.85 -3.73
C TRP A 149 -7.16 -10.89 -5.22
N GLU A 150 -7.84 -9.87 -5.73
CA GLU A 150 -7.89 -9.61 -7.17
C GLU A 150 -6.53 -9.07 -7.61
N ARG A 151 -5.96 -9.63 -8.68
CA ARG A 151 -4.63 -9.32 -9.17
C ARG A 151 -4.63 -8.83 -10.62
N VAL A 152 -3.68 -7.96 -10.95
CA VAL A 152 -3.47 -7.44 -12.30
C VAL A 152 -2.38 -8.25 -12.98
N THR A 153 -2.76 -8.90 -14.08
CA THR A 153 -1.87 -9.57 -15.02
C THR A 153 -2.14 -9.10 -16.45
N HIS A 154 -1.19 -9.33 -17.34
CA HIS A 154 -1.34 -9.06 -18.77
C HIS A 154 -1.16 -10.35 -19.56
N GLU A 155 -1.85 -10.45 -20.70
CA GLU A 155 -1.63 -11.53 -21.65
C GLU A 155 -0.19 -11.46 -22.18
N LEU A 156 0.51 -12.59 -22.13
CA LEU A 156 1.87 -12.72 -22.62
C LEU A 156 1.85 -12.94 -24.13
N ASN A 157 2.75 -12.28 -24.86
CA ASN A 157 2.81 -12.35 -26.32
C ASN A 157 3.84 -13.36 -26.82
N GLU A 158 3.82 -13.65 -28.12
CA GLU A 158 4.70 -14.63 -28.77
C GLU A 158 6.19 -14.42 -28.44
N ARG A 159 6.66 -13.16 -28.36
CA ARG A 159 8.06 -12.86 -28.05
C ARG A 159 8.46 -13.36 -26.67
N ASN A 160 7.54 -13.41 -25.71
CA ASN A 160 7.82 -13.98 -24.39
C ASN A 160 8.13 -15.49 -24.46
N TYR A 161 7.49 -16.21 -25.36
CA TYR A 161 7.72 -17.65 -25.57
C TYR A 161 8.93 -17.91 -26.49
N GLU A 162 9.16 -17.05 -27.49
CA GLU A 162 10.37 -17.12 -28.32
C GLU A 162 11.64 -16.93 -27.50
N ASP A 163 11.66 -15.94 -26.60
CA ASP A 163 12.75 -15.74 -25.64
C ASP A 163 12.99 -17.05 -24.86
N ALA A 164 11.93 -17.63 -24.29
CA ALA A 164 11.98 -18.86 -23.49
C ALA A 164 12.55 -20.07 -24.24
N ASN A 165 12.25 -20.20 -25.54
CA ASN A 165 12.64 -21.36 -26.35
C ASN A 165 14.03 -21.22 -26.98
N ASN A 166 14.47 -20.00 -27.30
CA ASN A 166 15.65 -19.77 -28.13
C ASN A 166 16.89 -19.32 -27.33
N ASP A 167 16.73 -18.93 -26.07
CA ASP A 167 17.83 -18.43 -25.26
C ASP A 167 18.16 -19.38 -24.10
N SER A 168 19.21 -20.18 -24.30
CA SER A 168 19.75 -21.12 -23.29
C SER A 168 20.18 -20.48 -21.96
N LYS A 169 20.24 -19.15 -21.87
CA LYS A 169 20.58 -18.41 -20.64
C LYS A 169 19.35 -18.01 -19.82
N ILE A 170 18.14 -18.32 -20.29
CA ILE A 170 16.93 -18.05 -19.51
C ILE A 170 16.78 -19.07 -18.40
N GLU A 171 16.68 -18.56 -17.18
CA GLU A 171 16.27 -19.35 -16.04
C GLU A 171 14.74 -19.43 -15.99
N LYS A 172 14.23 -20.64 -15.73
CA LYS A 172 12.80 -20.93 -15.61
C LYS A 172 11.99 -20.47 -16.83
N PRO A 173 12.19 -21.09 -18.00
CA PRO A 173 11.44 -20.75 -19.19
C PRO A 173 9.93 -20.84 -18.94
N LEU A 174 9.18 -19.91 -19.53
CA LEU A 174 7.72 -19.86 -19.49
C LEU A 174 7.12 -21.09 -20.15
N GLU A 175 6.11 -21.68 -19.51
CA GLU A 175 5.38 -22.83 -20.03
C GLU A 175 4.22 -22.39 -20.95
N SER A 176 3.83 -23.23 -21.91
CA SER A 176 2.75 -22.91 -22.85
C SER A 176 1.37 -22.74 -22.18
N SER A 177 1.19 -23.29 -20.99
CA SER A 177 0.00 -23.08 -20.15
C SER A 177 -0.01 -21.73 -19.43
N GLU A 178 1.14 -21.08 -19.27
CA GLU A 178 1.30 -19.83 -18.50
C GLU A 178 1.03 -18.62 -19.42
N LYS A 179 -0.25 -18.33 -19.65
CA LYS A 179 -0.68 -17.30 -20.61
C LYS A 179 -0.68 -15.86 -20.10
N TYR A 180 -0.69 -15.68 -18.79
CA TYR A 180 -0.79 -14.38 -18.15
C TYR A 180 0.34 -14.17 -17.16
N GLY A 181 0.77 -12.92 -17.01
CA GLY A 181 1.72 -12.52 -15.98
C GLY A 181 2.00 -11.02 -16.02
N TYR A 182 2.88 -10.58 -15.13
CA TYR A 182 3.32 -9.19 -15.04
C TYR A 182 4.82 -9.10 -15.33
N LEU A 183 5.21 -8.21 -16.24
CA LEU A 183 6.62 -8.00 -16.57
C LEU A 183 7.30 -7.24 -15.43
N ILE A 184 8.39 -7.80 -14.92
CA ILE A 184 9.13 -7.24 -13.80
C ILE A 184 10.61 -7.08 -14.11
N VAL A 185 11.25 -6.17 -13.37
CA VAL A 185 12.70 -6.00 -13.34
C VAL A 185 13.18 -6.44 -11.97
N ILE A 186 14.18 -7.33 -11.95
CA ILE A 186 14.77 -7.87 -10.73
C ILE A 186 16.18 -7.33 -10.63
N LYS A 187 16.54 -6.77 -9.48
CA LYS A 187 17.90 -6.30 -9.21
C LYS A 187 18.55 -7.19 -8.16
N LYS A 188 19.73 -7.70 -8.49
CA LYS A 188 20.59 -8.45 -7.57
C LYS A 188 21.81 -7.62 -7.24
N PHE A 189 22.00 -7.33 -5.95
CA PHE A 189 23.15 -6.61 -5.40
C PHE A 189 24.27 -7.59 -5.02
#